data_AF-A0A383DWQ1-F1
#
_entry.id   AF-A0A383DWQ1-F1
#
_cell.length_a   1.000
_cell.length_b   1.000
_cell.length_c   1.000
_cell.angle_alpha   90.00
_cell.angle_beta   90.00
_cell.angle_gamma   90.00
#
_symmetry.space_group_name_H-M   'P 1'
#
loop_
_entity.id
_entity.type
_entity.pdbx_description
1 polymer ?
#
loop_
_entity_poly.entity_id
_entity_poly.type
_entity_poly.pdbx_seq_one_letter_code
_entity_poly.pdbx_strand_id
1 'polypeptide(L)'
;MAVITDTFLTYDAKGIREDLSDLISDISPTTTPFQSNIGSRDADNTYFEWQTDSLATASATPVVEGQDLSSFTAVTPTVRLGNYCQINMVDFIISGTEQRVDKAGRASEIGYQAAKAAKELKRNIEVACLLNGVGAVVGGTSTARVTCGFPGWLKSNVVENTATKPSYTGSVPTGASEVWKSFDIPTAFLETMLKSTMQSCYENGGEPSML
;
A
#
# COMPACT_ATOMS: atom_id res chain seq x y z
N MET A 1 3.63 -54.26 -27.30
CA MET A 1 3.75 -54.16 -28.77
C MET A 1 4.97 -53.31 -29.06
N ALA A 2 5.92 -53.80 -29.85
CA ALA A 2 7.14 -53.09 -30.22
C ALA A 2 6.96 -52.38 -31.57
N VAL A 3 7.64 -51.25 -31.76
CA VAL A 3 7.65 -50.52 -33.03
C VAL A 3 8.32 -51.40 -34.10
N ILE A 4 7.82 -51.36 -35.34
CA ILE A 4 8.37 -52.15 -36.44
C ILE A 4 9.78 -51.64 -36.75
N THR A 5 10.75 -52.55 -36.89
CA THR A 5 12.15 -52.22 -37.21
C THR A 5 12.24 -51.36 -38.48
N ASP A 6 13.14 -50.37 -38.49
CA ASP A 6 13.34 -49.36 -39.55
C ASP A 6 12.21 -48.35 -39.76
N THR A 7 11.24 -48.27 -38.85
CA THR A 7 10.25 -47.18 -38.88
C THR A 7 10.94 -45.85 -38.56
N PHE A 8 10.88 -44.89 -39.49
CA PHE A 8 11.37 -43.52 -39.25
C PHE A 8 10.44 -42.80 -38.28
N LEU A 9 10.95 -42.47 -37.09
CA LEU A 9 10.17 -41.86 -36.03
C LEU A 9 10.37 -40.35 -35.99
N THR A 10 9.38 -39.65 -35.45
CA THR A 10 9.48 -38.21 -35.18
C THR A 10 10.65 -37.87 -34.25
N TYR A 11 11.13 -38.82 -33.45
CA TYR A 11 12.32 -38.67 -32.61
C TYR A 11 13.61 -38.49 -33.40
N ASP A 12 13.69 -39.02 -34.62
CA ASP A 12 14.89 -38.96 -35.48
C ASP A 12 14.80 -37.84 -36.54
N ALA A 13 13.64 -37.19 -36.64
CA ALA A 13 13.37 -36.14 -37.62
C ALA A 13 13.88 -34.76 -37.14
N LYS A 14 14.98 -34.29 -37.73
CA LYS A 14 15.63 -33.01 -37.38
C LYS A 14 14.89 -31.75 -37.83
N GLY A 15 13.84 -31.88 -38.65
CA GLY A 15 13.14 -30.77 -39.30
C GLY A 15 11.71 -30.54 -38.81
N ILE A 16 11.33 -31.12 -37.67
CA ILE A 16 10.00 -30.91 -37.09
C ILE A 16 9.89 -29.45 -36.61
N ARG A 17 8.84 -28.74 -37.05
CA ARG A 17 8.55 -27.39 -36.58
C ARG A 17 8.08 -27.41 -35.14
N GLU A 18 8.55 -26.44 -34.36
CA GLU A 18 8.12 -26.22 -32.99
C GLU A 18 6.69 -25.68 -32.98
N ASP A 19 5.87 -26.18 -32.05
CA ASP A 19 4.53 -25.65 -31.76
C ASP A 19 4.62 -24.78 -30.51
N LEU A 20 4.14 -23.54 -30.62
CA LEU A 20 4.16 -22.56 -29.54
C LEU A 20 2.72 -22.22 -29.19
N SER A 21 2.37 -22.44 -27.92
CA SER A 21 1.06 -22.08 -27.40
C SER A 21 0.83 -20.57 -27.48
N ASP A 22 -0.34 -20.19 -27.99
CA ASP A 22 -0.80 -18.80 -28.04
C ASP A 22 -1.34 -18.28 -26.70
N LEU A 23 -1.34 -19.10 -25.64
CA LEU A 23 -1.79 -18.67 -24.31
C LEU A 23 -0.61 -18.27 -23.42
N ILE A 24 -0.58 -17.01 -23.02
CA ILE A 24 0.35 -16.50 -21.99
C ILE A 24 -0.38 -16.43 -20.65
N SER A 25 -0.04 -17.34 -19.73
CA SER A 25 -0.59 -17.37 -18.36
C SER A 25 0.33 -16.61 -17.40
N ASP A 26 -0.14 -15.47 -16.88
CA ASP A 26 0.55 -14.69 -15.85
C ASP A 26 0.13 -15.17 -14.45
N ILE A 27 1.09 -15.70 -13.68
CA ILE A 27 0.88 -16.20 -12.31
C ILE A 27 1.25 -15.15 -11.24
N SER A 28 1.58 -13.93 -11.65
CA SER A 28 2.00 -12.89 -10.72
C SER A 28 0.84 -12.45 -9.83
N PRO A 29 1.08 -12.17 -8.54
CA PRO A 29 0.06 -11.57 -7.68
C PRO A 29 -0.25 -10.15 -8.17
N THR A 30 -1.47 -9.93 -8.64
CA THR A 30 -1.95 -8.65 -9.20
C THR A 30 -2.98 -7.96 -8.31
N THR A 31 -3.37 -8.60 -7.21
CA THR A 31 -4.32 -8.06 -6.24
C THR A 31 -3.69 -6.93 -5.43
N THR A 32 -4.46 -5.85 -5.25
CA THR A 32 -4.07 -4.65 -4.49
C THR A 32 -5.16 -4.37 -3.45
N PRO A 33 -5.23 -5.19 -2.38
CA PRO A 33 -6.34 -5.15 -1.43
C PRO A 33 -6.44 -3.81 -0.69
N PHE A 34 -5.33 -3.19 -0.29
CA PHE A 34 -5.37 -1.91 0.39
C PHE A 34 -5.90 -0.82 -0.53
N GLN A 35 -5.28 -0.65 -1.71
CA GLN A 35 -5.72 0.36 -2.67
C GLN A 35 -7.17 0.18 -3.12
N SER A 36 -7.67 -1.06 -3.22
CA SER A 36 -9.04 -1.34 -3.66
C SER A 36 -10.10 -1.07 -2.59
N ASN A 37 -9.74 -1.15 -1.30
CA ASN A 37 -10.68 -0.94 -0.19
C ASN A 37 -10.69 0.50 0.34
N ILE A 38 -9.63 1.28 0.08
CA ILE A 38 -9.59 2.70 0.44
C ILE A 38 -10.21 3.58 -0.66
N GLY A 39 -10.78 4.71 -0.27
CA GLY A 39 -11.19 5.74 -1.22
C GLY A 39 -9.98 6.45 -1.85
N SER A 40 -10.18 7.02 -3.05
CA SER A 40 -9.21 7.89 -3.71
C SER A 40 -9.67 9.35 -3.73
N ARG A 41 -8.70 10.27 -3.74
CA ARG A 41 -8.92 11.70 -3.93
C ARG A 41 -7.75 12.28 -4.70
N ASP A 42 -8.02 13.30 -5.51
CA ASP A 42 -6.98 14.09 -6.15
C ASP A 42 -6.31 15.06 -5.16
N ALA A 43 -5.07 15.43 -5.48
CA ALA A 43 -4.29 16.43 -4.77
C ALA A 43 -3.74 17.45 -5.78
N ASP A 44 -4.04 18.72 -5.58
CA ASP A 44 -3.65 19.80 -6.50
C ASP A 44 -2.22 20.30 -6.28
N ASN A 45 -1.52 19.77 -5.27
CA ASN A 45 -0.16 20.18 -4.92
C ASN A 45 0.69 18.96 -4.50
N THR A 46 2.01 19.07 -4.61
CA THR A 46 2.95 18.01 -4.21
C THR A 46 3.00 17.77 -2.71
N TYR A 47 2.61 18.77 -1.91
CA TYR A 47 2.40 18.66 -0.48
C TYR A 47 0.91 18.82 -0.22
N PHE A 48 0.32 17.85 0.46
CA PHE A 48 -1.10 17.85 0.79
C PHE A 48 -1.31 17.70 2.29
N GLU A 49 -2.33 18.37 2.78
CA GLU A 49 -2.62 18.45 4.21
C GLU A 49 -4.10 18.24 4.48
N TRP A 50 -4.37 17.84 5.71
CA TRP A 50 -5.71 17.74 6.27
C TRP A 50 -5.68 18.22 7.72
N GLN A 51 -6.86 18.56 8.24
CA GLN A 51 -7.02 18.99 9.62
C GLN A 51 -7.74 17.91 10.41
N THR A 52 -7.31 17.72 11.65
CA THR A 52 -7.93 16.82 12.62
C THR A 52 -8.41 17.62 13.82
N ASP A 53 -9.55 17.20 14.35
CA ASP A 53 -10.15 17.75 15.55
C ASP A 53 -10.70 16.60 16.41
N SER A 54 -10.92 16.87 17.69
CA SER A 54 -11.45 15.91 18.66
C SER A 54 -12.52 16.56 19.52
N LEU A 55 -13.61 15.83 19.76
CA LEU A 55 -14.59 16.26 20.75
C LEU A 55 -13.98 16.22 22.15
N ALA A 56 -14.52 17.06 23.04
CA ALA A 56 -14.20 16.99 24.45
C ALA A 56 -14.64 15.63 25.03
N THR A 57 -13.89 15.16 26.04
CA THR A 57 -14.22 13.92 26.75
C THR A 57 -15.65 13.97 27.29
N ALA A 58 -16.41 12.89 27.06
CA ALA A 58 -17.75 12.76 27.60
C ALA A 58 -17.74 12.87 29.13
N SER A 59 -18.63 13.70 29.69
CA SER A 59 -18.77 13.89 31.13
C SER A 59 -20.18 13.56 31.57
N ALA A 60 -20.30 12.80 32.66
CA ALA A 60 -21.55 12.53 33.35
C ALA A 60 -21.77 13.50 34.54
N THR A 61 -20.94 14.53 34.68
CA THR A 61 -21.05 15.49 35.78
C THR A 61 -22.37 16.25 35.66
N PRO A 62 -23.29 16.11 36.63
CA PRO A 62 -24.56 16.82 36.59
C PRO A 62 -24.36 18.29 36.92
N VAL A 63 -25.22 19.14 36.36
CA VAL A 63 -25.28 20.57 36.66
C VAL A 63 -26.45 20.82 37.60
N VAL A 64 -26.22 21.59 38.67
CA VAL A 64 -27.26 21.95 39.64
C VAL A 64 -28.26 22.91 39.00
N GLU A 65 -29.54 22.78 39.34
CA GLU A 65 -30.58 23.71 38.87
C GLU A 65 -30.23 25.16 39.27
N GLY A 66 -30.23 26.07 38.30
CA GLY A 66 -29.87 27.48 38.50
C GLY A 66 -28.38 27.82 38.44
N GLN A 67 -27.49 26.85 38.15
CA GLN A 67 -26.09 27.16 37.82
C GLN A 67 -26.00 27.90 36.48
N ASP A 68 -25.35 29.06 36.49
CA ASP A 68 -25.03 29.86 35.31
C ASP A 68 -23.52 29.84 35.03
N LEU A 69 -23.13 30.06 33.77
CA LEU A 69 -21.72 30.03 33.37
C LEU A 69 -20.95 31.22 33.98
N SER A 70 -19.96 30.91 34.82
CA SER A 70 -19.04 31.92 35.36
C SER A 70 -17.91 32.30 34.40
N SER A 71 -17.62 31.43 33.42
CA SER A 71 -16.65 31.66 32.34
C SER A 71 -16.89 30.70 31.17
N PHE A 72 -16.33 31.01 30.00
CA PHE A 72 -16.41 30.17 28.81
C PHE A 72 -15.15 29.34 28.64
N THR A 73 -15.30 28.08 28.27
CA THR A 73 -14.17 27.21 27.89
C THR A 73 -13.58 27.70 26.58
N ALA A 74 -12.25 27.81 26.52
CA ALA A 74 -11.55 28.17 25.29
C ALA A 74 -11.71 27.07 24.22
N VAL A 75 -11.89 27.49 22.96
CA VAL A 75 -11.97 26.57 21.83
C VAL A 75 -10.58 26.08 21.47
N THR A 76 -10.40 24.76 21.42
CA THR A 76 -9.15 24.15 20.94
C THR A 76 -9.09 24.23 19.41
N PRO A 77 -8.02 24.79 18.82
CA PRO A 77 -7.89 24.84 17.37
C PRO A 77 -7.54 23.45 16.81
N THR A 78 -8.00 23.19 15.58
CA THR A 78 -7.67 21.98 14.83
C THR A 78 -6.16 21.86 14.60
N VAL A 79 -5.65 20.63 14.54
CA VAL A 79 -4.25 20.34 14.22
C VAL A 79 -4.13 19.98 12.74
N ARG A 80 -3.10 20.50 12.06
CA ARG A 80 -2.78 20.11 10.67
C ARG A 80 -1.92 18.87 10.65
N LEU A 81 -2.16 17.99 9.69
CA LEU A 81 -1.32 16.86 9.32
C LEU A 81 -1.01 16.94 7.82
N GLY A 82 0.14 16.42 7.39
CA GLY A 82 0.59 16.57 6.01
C GLY A 82 1.45 15.43 5.50
N ASN A 83 1.48 15.28 4.18
CA ASN A 83 2.26 14.29 3.45
C ASN A 83 2.61 14.78 2.04
N TYR A 84 3.50 14.07 1.35
CA TYR A 84 3.96 14.41 0.01
C TYR A 84 3.48 13.40 -1.03
N CYS A 85 3.25 13.86 -2.25
CA CYS A 85 3.00 12.99 -3.40
C CYS A 85 4.33 12.39 -3.93
N GLN A 86 4.34 11.07 -4.11
CA GLN A 86 5.43 10.32 -4.72
C GLN A 86 5.13 10.03 -6.20
N ILE A 87 6.19 9.93 -7.00
CA ILE A 87 6.12 9.51 -8.40
C ILE A 87 6.53 8.05 -8.47
N ASN A 88 5.68 7.21 -9.07
CA ASN A 88 5.99 5.82 -9.40
C ASN A 88 6.02 5.67 -10.92
N MET A 89 7.01 4.95 -11.44
CA MET A 89 7.21 4.74 -12.87
C MET A 89 7.62 3.30 -13.13
N VAL A 90 7.14 2.76 -14.25
CA VAL A 90 7.58 1.51 -14.86
C VAL A 90 7.75 1.80 -16.35
N ASP A 91 8.90 1.46 -16.91
CA ASP A 91 9.21 1.69 -18.32
C ASP A 91 9.33 0.38 -19.10
N PHE A 92 9.16 0.48 -20.42
CA PHE A 92 9.46 -0.58 -21.37
C PHE A 92 9.81 0.04 -22.71
N ILE A 93 10.60 -0.69 -23.50
CA ILE A 93 10.97 -0.29 -24.87
C ILE A 93 10.87 -1.50 -25.78
N ILE A 94 10.33 -1.30 -26.98
CA ILE A 94 10.11 -2.35 -27.97
C ILE A 94 10.62 -1.85 -29.32
N SER A 95 11.31 -2.72 -30.07
CA SER A 95 11.80 -2.38 -31.41
C SER A 95 10.65 -2.39 -32.43
N GLY A 96 10.76 -1.54 -33.47
CA GLY A 96 9.73 -1.46 -34.51
C GLY A 96 9.58 -2.75 -35.33
N THR A 97 10.66 -3.54 -35.46
CA THR A 97 10.63 -4.85 -36.09
C THR A 97 9.89 -5.85 -35.22
N GLU A 98 10.17 -5.88 -33.92
CA GLU A 98 9.47 -6.78 -32.98
C GLU A 98 7.96 -6.52 -33.03
N GLN A 99 7.53 -5.27 -33.00
CA GLN A 99 6.09 -4.94 -33.08
C GLN A 99 5.41 -5.41 -34.39
N ARG A 100 6.16 -5.57 -35.49
CA ARG A 100 5.61 -5.96 -36.81
C ARG A 100 5.64 -7.45 -37.12
N VAL A 101 6.59 -8.20 -36.53
CA VAL A 101 6.70 -9.65 -36.76
C VAL A 101 5.52 -10.38 -36.13
N ASP A 102 5.14 -11.52 -36.71
CA ASP A 102 4.08 -12.38 -36.18
C ASP A 102 4.52 -12.99 -34.85
N LYS A 103 3.68 -12.87 -33.82
CA LYS A 103 4.01 -13.23 -32.44
C LYS A 103 3.07 -14.32 -31.98
N ALA A 104 3.64 -15.40 -31.45
CA ALA A 104 2.86 -16.37 -30.71
C ALA A 104 2.27 -15.72 -29.45
N GLY A 105 0.97 -15.91 -29.27
CA GLY A 105 0.21 -15.58 -28.07
C GLY A 105 -0.03 -14.11 -27.73
N ARG A 106 0.19 -13.19 -28.67
CA ARG A 106 -0.13 -11.77 -28.50
C ARG A 106 -0.23 -11.02 -29.83
N ALA A 107 -1.32 -10.29 -30.02
CA ALA A 107 -1.50 -9.45 -31.20
C ALA A 107 -0.58 -8.21 -31.21
N SER A 108 -0.15 -7.73 -30.04
CA SER A 108 0.75 -6.57 -29.92
C SER A 108 1.65 -6.70 -28.69
N GLU A 109 2.95 -6.53 -28.89
CA GLU A 109 3.92 -6.52 -27.79
C GLU A 109 3.74 -5.28 -26.91
N ILE A 110 3.45 -4.13 -27.53
CA ILE A 110 3.17 -2.88 -26.81
C ILE A 110 1.96 -3.06 -25.89
N GLY A 111 0.86 -3.64 -26.40
CA GLY A 111 -0.34 -3.86 -25.59
C GLY A 111 -0.07 -4.79 -24.40
N TYR A 112 0.69 -5.86 -24.63
CA TYR A 112 1.07 -6.81 -23.58
C TYR A 112 1.95 -6.17 -22.51
N GLN A 113 3.03 -5.49 -22.91
CA GLN A 113 3.94 -4.83 -21.97
C GLN A 113 3.27 -3.66 -21.25
N ALA A 114 2.39 -2.90 -21.90
CA ALA A 114 1.61 -1.85 -21.25
C ALA A 114 0.67 -2.42 -20.17
N ALA A 115 -0.02 -3.52 -20.45
CA ALA A 115 -0.90 -4.17 -19.46
C ALA A 115 -0.09 -4.73 -18.27
N LYS A 116 1.09 -5.29 -18.54
CA LYS A 116 2.01 -5.76 -17.51
C LYS A 116 2.54 -4.61 -16.65
N ALA A 117 3.04 -3.54 -17.28
CA ALA A 117 3.54 -2.36 -16.59
C ALA A 117 2.45 -1.69 -15.74
N ALA A 118 1.20 -1.66 -16.20
CA ALA A 118 0.08 -1.13 -15.41
C ALA A 118 -0.18 -1.96 -14.14
N LYS A 119 -0.10 -3.30 -14.22
CA LYS A 119 -0.23 -4.19 -13.05
C LYS A 119 0.94 -4.01 -12.08
N GLU A 120 2.16 -3.91 -12.59
CA GLU A 120 3.36 -3.65 -11.79
C GLU A 120 3.29 -2.30 -11.09
N LEU A 121 2.81 -1.26 -11.78
CA LEU A 121 2.62 0.07 -11.20
C LEU A 121 1.62 0.05 -10.04
N LYS A 122 0.49 -0.65 -10.19
CA LYS A 122 -0.48 -0.83 -9.09
C LYS A 122 0.14 -1.53 -7.90
N ARG A 123 0.93 -2.59 -8.13
CA ARG A 123 1.66 -3.28 -7.07
C ARG A 123 2.70 -2.38 -6.39
N ASN A 124 3.40 -1.54 -7.15
CA ASN A 124 4.36 -0.58 -6.58
C ASN A 124 3.68 0.46 -5.70
N ILE A 125 2.48 0.92 -6.08
CA ILE A 125 1.65 1.81 -5.25
C ILE A 125 1.25 1.09 -3.95
N GLU A 126 0.77 -0.14 -4.03
CA GLU A 126 0.41 -0.94 -2.85
C GLU A 126 1.59 -1.09 -1.88
N VAL A 127 2.79 -1.40 -2.40
CA VAL A 127 4.03 -1.49 -1.61
C VAL A 127 4.40 -0.14 -1.01
N ALA A 128 4.27 0.96 -1.76
CA ALA A 128 4.53 2.30 -1.26
C ALA A 128 3.55 2.71 -0.15
N CYS A 129 2.30 2.25 -0.21
CA CYS A 129 1.29 2.53 0.80
C CYS A 129 1.44 1.67 2.07
N LEU A 130 1.81 0.39 1.95
CA LEU A 130 1.81 -0.54 3.09
C LEU A 130 3.20 -0.86 3.65
N LEU A 131 4.24 -0.94 2.82
CA LEU A 131 5.58 -1.38 3.24
C LEU A 131 6.56 -0.22 3.40
N ASN A 132 6.17 0.98 3.01
CA ASN A 132 6.99 2.16 3.17
C ASN A 132 6.97 2.67 4.62
N GLY A 133 7.81 2.05 5.46
CA GLY A 133 8.08 2.50 6.83
C GLY A 133 9.10 3.64 6.92
N VAL A 134 9.20 4.49 5.90
CA VAL A 134 9.98 5.74 5.94
C VAL A 134 9.01 6.90 6.14
N GLY A 135 9.39 7.89 6.96
CA GLY A 135 8.66 9.15 7.08
C GLY A 135 8.53 9.90 5.74
N ALA A 136 7.65 10.90 5.67
CA ALA A 136 7.41 11.63 4.42
C ALA A 136 8.66 12.45 4.05
N VAL A 137 9.07 12.42 2.78
CA VAL A 137 10.27 13.11 2.29
C VAL A 137 9.88 14.17 1.26
N VAL A 138 10.26 15.42 1.52
CA VAL A 138 10.01 16.59 0.64
C VAL A 138 10.72 16.51 -0.71
N GLY A 139 11.78 15.72 -0.81
CA GLY A 139 12.61 15.58 -2.00
C GLY A 139 13.52 16.79 -2.26
N GLY A 140 14.35 16.68 -3.29
CA GLY A 140 15.30 17.69 -3.72
C GLY A 140 15.90 17.34 -5.08
N THR A 141 16.89 18.10 -5.54
CA THR A 141 17.47 17.92 -6.89
C THR A 141 18.05 16.51 -7.11
N SER A 142 18.53 15.85 -6.05
CA SER A 142 19.10 14.49 -6.08
C SER A 142 18.35 13.51 -5.17
N THR A 143 17.15 13.86 -4.70
CA THR A 143 16.38 13.04 -3.75
C THR A 143 14.92 13.01 -4.15
N ALA A 144 14.37 11.82 -4.38
CA ALA A 144 12.97 11.69 -4.71
C ALA A 144 12.06 12.09 -3.54
N ARG A 145 10.86 12.59 -3.87
CA ARG A 145 9.77 12.71 -2.90
C ARG A 145 9.28 11.34 -2.52
N VAL A 146 8.99 11.15 -1.24
CA VAL A 146 8.48 9.88 -0.70
C VAL A 146 7.21 10.14 0.09
N THR A 147 6.16 9.43 -0.26
CA THR A 147 4.90 9.44 0.49
C THR A 147 5.06 8.54 1.70
N CYS A 148 4.69 9.04 2.89
CA CYS A 148 4.64 8.19 4.07
C CYS A 148 3.44 7.24 3.96
N GLY A 149 3.72 5.93 4.00
CA GLY A 149 2.70 4.88 3.96
C GLY A 149 1.92 4.76 5.27
N PHE A 150 0.87 3.93 5.25
CA PHE A 150 0.00 3.65 6.39
C PHE A 150 0.74 3.33 7.71
N PRO A 151 1.83 2.53 7.73
CA PRO A 151 2.55 2.25 8.97
C PRO A 151 3.09 3.51 9.67
N GLY A 152 3.46 4.55 8.91
CA GLY A 152 3.91 5.81 9.49
C GLY A 152 2.82 6.58 10.23
N TRP A 153 1.55 6.23 10.03
CA TRP A 153 0.39 6.83 10.68
C TRP A 153 -0.10 6.05 11.91
N LEU A 154 0.40 4.82 12.12
CA LEU A 154 0.05 3.96 13.26
C LEU A 154 0.93 4.26 14.48
N LYS A 155 0.50 5.19 15.35
CA LYS A 155 1.24 5.57 16.57
C LYS A 155 0.78 4.84 17.83
N SER A 156 -0.52 4.68 17.99
CA SER A 156 -1.18 4.09 19.16
C SER A 156 -2.20 3.05 18.71
N ASN A 157 -2.88 2.42 19.67
CA ASN A 157 -3.94 1.42 19.44
C ASN A 157 -3.41 0.22 18.65
N VAL A 158 -2.27 -0.29 19.12
CA VAL A 158 -1.50 -1.36 18.51
C VAL A 158 -1.09 -2.34 19.61
N VAL A 159 -1.01 -3.62 19.23
CA VAL A 159 -0.41 -4.67 20.05
C VAL A 159 0.83 -5.14 19.31
N GLU A 160 1.99 -4.82 19.88
CA GLU A 160 3.28 -5.06 19.25
C GLU A 160 4.29 -5.71 20.19
N ASN A 161 5.26 -6.42 19.61
CA ASN A 161 6.42 -6.91 20.33
C ASN A 161 7.64 -6.03 20.02
N THR A 162 7.81 -4.97 20.82
CA THR A 162 8.98 -4.07 20.78
C THR A 162 9.26 -3.47 19.38
N ALA A 163 8.20 -3.03 18.69
CA ALA A 163 8.33 -2.40 17.37
C ALA A 163 8.75 -0.92 17.48
N THR A 164 9.46 -0.43 16.46
CA THR A 164 9.76 1.00 16.34
C THR A 164 8.53 1.76 15.85
N LYS A 165 8.00 2.66 16.69
CA LYS A 165 6.84 3.51 16.40
C LYS A 165 7.21 4.72 15.53
N PRO A 166 6.27 5.26 14.73
CA PRO A 166 6.51 6.49 13.98
C PRO A 166 6.73 7.70 14.91
N SER A 167 7.61 8.60 14.49
CA SER A 167 7.75 9.92 15.09
C SER A 167 7.15 10.98 14.19
N TYR A 168 6.98 12.20 14.69
CA TYR A 168 6.47 13.33 13.92
C TYR A 168 7.31 14.54 14.21
N THR A 169 7.58 15.35 13.19
CA THR A 169 8.14 16.69 13.37
C THR A 169 7.07 17.67 12.90
N GLY A 170 6.34 18.24 13.87
CA GLY A 170 5.14 19.02 13.59
C GLY A 170 4.05 18.13 12.99
N SER A 171 3.53 18.53 11.83
CA SER A 171 2.36 17.94 11.16
C SER A 171 2.68 16.72 10.28
N VAL A 172 3.96 16.38 10.08
CA VAL A 172 4.38 15.39 9.10
C VAL A 172 5.07 14.22 9.81
N PRO A 173 4.71 12.95 9.49
CA PRO A 173 5.41 11.80 10.02
C PRO A 173 6.88 11.86 9.61
N THR A 174 7.73 11.78 10.61
CA THR A 174 9.17 11.66 10.50
C THR A 174 9.59 10.34 11.14
N GLY A 175 10.86 9.99 11.07
CA GLY A 175 11.36 8.83 11.79
C GLY A 175 11.69 7.64 10.91
N ALA A 176 12.47 6.76 11.55
CA ALA A 176 13.57 6.00 10.99
C ALA A 176 13.20 5.10 9.82
N SER A 177 14.20 4.68 9.05
CA SER A 177 14.14 3.70 7.95
C SER A 177 13.42 2.37 8.29
N GLU A 178 12.99 2.16 9.54
CA GLU A 178 12.58 0.91 10.17
C GLU A 178 11.23 0.94 10.91
N VAL A 179 10.40 1.97 10.73
CA VAL A 179 9.06 2.01 11.36
C VAL A 179 8.26 0.77 10.96
N TRP A 180 7.83 -0.03 11.94
CA TRP A 180 7.14 -1.31 11.75
C TRP A 180 7.89 -2.33 10.85
N LYS A 181 9.23 -2.30 10.81
CA LYS A 181 10.04 -3.26 10.03
C LYS A 181 10.89 -4.22 10.87
N SER A 182 11.03 -3.95 12.17
CA SER A 182 11.76 -4.80 13.10
C SER A 182 10.84 -5.18 14.25
N PHE A 183 10.77 -6.47 14.53
CA PHE A 183 9.97 -7.08 15.58
C PHE A 183 10.82 -8.15 16.26
N ASP A 184 10.58 -8.36 17.54
CA ASP A 184 11.13 -9.51 18.25
C ASP A 184 10.36 -10.80 17.86
N ILE A 185 10.62 -11.94 18.52
CA ILE A 185 10.10 -13.26 18.15
C ILE A 185 8.58 -13.18 17.86
N PRO A 186 8.13 -13.57 16.65
CA PRO A 186 6.72 -13.58 16.30
C PRO A 186 5.93 -14.48 17.25
N THR A 187 4.78 -13.98 17.70
CA THR A 187 3.84 -14.74 18.52
C THR A 187 2.60 -15.07 17.71
N ALA A 188 1.89 -16.13 18.10
CA ALA A 188 0.63 -16.49 17.45
C ALA A 188 -0.41 -15.39 17.67
N PHE A 189 -1.20 -15.10 16.64
CA PHE A 189 -2.30 -14.15 16.74
C PHE A 189 -3.40 -14.73 17.65
N LEU A 190 -3.67 -14.06 18.77
CA LEU A 190 -4.67 -14.47 19.75
C LEU A 190 -5.89 -13.55 19.70
N GLU A 191 -7.08 -14.11 19.93
CA GLU A 191 -8.34 -13.34 19.99
C GLU A 191 -8.28 -12.22 21.04
N THR A 192 -7.58 -12.43 22.15
CA THR A 192 -7.37 -11.40 23.17
C THR A 192 -6.66 -10.16 22.62
N MET A 193 -5.67 -10.34 21.72
CA MET A 193 -4.96 -9.23 21.09
C MET A 193 -5.88 -8.44 20.15
N LEU A 194 -6.78 -9.12 19.44
CA LEU A 194 -7.80 -8.47 18.62
C LEU A 194 -8.75 -7.65 19.48
N LYS A 195 -9.32 -8.25 20.53
CA LYS A 195 -10.28 -7.58 21.42
C LYS A 195 -9.68 -6.38 22.13
N SER A 196 -8.44 -6.49 22.62
CA SER A 196 -7.75 -5.37 23.27
C SER A 196 -7.50 -4.23 22.28
N THR A 197 -7.12 -4.55 21.04
CA THR A 197 -6.89 -3.54 20.01
C THR A 197 -8.21 -2.85 19.63
N MET A 198 -9.29 -3.61 19.40
CA MET A 198 -10.61 -3.05 19.10
C MET A 198 -11.13 -2.14 20.21
N GLN A 199 -10.97 -2.54 21.48
CA GLN A 199 -11.34 -1.70 22.62
C GLN A 199 -10.53 -0.40 22.64
N SER A 200 -9.20 -0.48 22.44
CA SER A 200 -8.35 0.72 22.40
C SER A 200 -8.71 1.67 21.26
N CYS A 201 -9.10 1.14 20.09
CA CYS A 201 -9.60 1.95 18.99
C CYS A 201 -10.90 2.66 19.38
N TYR A 202 -11.86 1.94 19.97
CA TYR A 202 -13.15 2.51 20.39
C TYR A 202 -12.99 3.64 21.41
N GLU A 203 -12.15 3.43 22.44
CA GLU A 203 -11.86 4.43 23.46
C GLU A 203 -11.19 5.70 22.88
N ASN A 204 -10.49 5.57 21.75
CA ASN A 204 -9.88 6.67 21.01
C ASN A 204 -10.72 7.13 19.80
N GLY A 205 -12.01 6.77 19.74
CA GLY A 205 -12.97 7.26 18.75
C GLY A 205 -12.92 6.56 17.38
N GLY A 206 -12.29 5.39 17.27
CA GLY A 206 -12.20 4.60 16.05
C GLY A 206 -13.09 3.34 16.06
N GLU A 207 -13.67 3.01 14.91
CA GLU A 207 -14.49 1.82 14.70
C GLU A 207 -13.89 0.96 13.55
N PRO A 208 -12.90 0.09 13.85
CA PRO A 208 -12.25 -0.71 12.81
C PRO A 208 -13.21 -1.74 12.22
N SER A 209 -13.33 -1.74 10.89
CA SER A 209 -14.24 -2.59 10.12
C SER A 209 -13.56 -3.62 9.21
N MET A 210 -12.23 -3.55 9.08
CA MET A 210 -11.41 -4.46 8.27
C MET A 210 -10.23 -4.98 9.09
N LEU A 211 -9.81 -6.22 8.79
CA LEU A 211 -8.63 -6.89 9.36
C LEU A 211 -7.64 -7.23 8.24
#